data_AF-A0A395IQJ5-F1
#
_entry.id   AF-A0A395IQJ5-F1
#
_cell.length_a   1.000
_cell.length_b   1.000
_cell.length_c   1.000
_cell.angle_alpha   90.00
_cell.angle_beta   90.00
_cell.angle_gamma   90.00
#
_symmetry.space_group_name_H-M   'P 1'
#
loop_
_entity.id
_entity.type
_entity.pdbx_description
1 polymer ?
#
loop_
_entity_poly.entity_id
_entity_poly.type
_entity_poly.pdbx_seq_one_letter_code
_entity_poly.pdbx_strand_id
1 'polypeptide(L)'
;MKPRLFSALRRLQHENPLGLPRTGNVKKVIAVSSAKGGVGKSTLSVNLALGFARRGLRSGILDTDIFGPSIPTLLNLSGEPRLSLNNQLIPLSNYGVKSMSMGYLVGDAAPVVWRGLMVMKALQQLLHEVEWGGLDVLVLDLPPGTGDTQLTITQQIVLDALKDAVKGINMGKPTVVAEPESERAKAFMSITELVGKKIGLF
;
A
#
# COMPACT_ATOMS: atom_id res chain seq x y z
N MET A 1 7.78 -2.47 30.50
CA MET A 1 8.26 -3.48 29.53
C MET A 1 7.33 -3.40 28.31
N LYS A 2 7.80 -2.95 27.15
CA LYS A 2 6.95 -2.78 25.95
C LYS A 2 6.52 -4.15 25.43
N PRO A 3 5.22 -4.43 25.23
CA PRO A 3 4.80 -5.71 24.66
C PRO A 3 5.31 -5.82 23.22
N ARG A 4 5.94 -6.96 22.91
CA ARG A 4 6.38 -7.29 21.54
C ARG A 4 5.14 -7.65 20.71
N LEU A 5 5.13 -7.19 19.46
CA LEU A 5 4.08 -7.30 18.42
C LEU A 5 3.49 -8.72 18.23
N PHE A 6 4.13 -9.77 18.77
CA PHE A 6 3.79 -11.17 18.54
C PHE A 6 3.15 -11.92 19.72
N SER A 7 2.80 -11.25 20.83
CA SER A 7 2.35 -11.95 22.07
C SER A 7 0.84 -12.09 22.28
N ALA A 8 -0.02 -11.59 21.39
CA ALA A 8 -1.48 -11.69 21.55
C ALA A 8 -2.11 -12.57 20.47
N LEU A 9 -2.03 -13.89 20.64
CA LEU A 9 -2.69 -14.89 19.79
C LEU A 9 -4.17 -15.01 20.17
N ARG A 10 -5.08 -14.50 19.32
CA ARG A 10 -6.50 -14.91 19.33
C ARG A 10 -6.82 -15.70 18.06
N ARG A 11 -7.63 -16.75 18.19
CA ARG A 11 -8.14 -17.55 17.06
C ARG A 11 -8.91 -16.62 16.12
N LEU A 12 -8.50 -16.57 14.86
CA LEU A 12 -9.21 -15.92 13.76
C LEU A 12 -10.53 -16.66 13.53
N GLN A 13 -11.63 -16.13 14.08
CA GLN A 13 -12.98 -16.51 13.65
C GLN A 13 -13.30 -15.69 12.39
N HIS A 14 -13.09 -16.29 11.22
CA HIS A 14 -13.49 -15.69 9.94
C HIS A 14 -14.92 -16.11 9.60
N GLU A 15 -15.88 -15.20 9.77
CA GLU A 15 -17.17 -15.23 9.07
C GLU A 15 -17.28 -13.99 8.17
N ASN A 16 -16.48 -13.91 7.09
CA ASN A 16 -16.78 -13.01 5.96
C ASN A 16 -15.95 -13.36 4.71
N PRO A 17 -16.56 -13.75 3.56
CA PRO A 17 -15.86 -14.10 2.33
C PRO A 17 -15.39 -12.92 1.46
N LEU A 18 -15.22 -11.70 2.02
CA LEU A 18 -14.94 -10.48 1.22
C LEU A 18 -13.73 -9.63 1.69
N GLY A 19 -12.96 -10.08 2.68
CA GLY A 19 -11.53 -9.77 2.85
C GLY A 19 -11.00 -8.31 2.81
N LEU A 20 -11.78 -7.29 3.12
CA LEU A 20 -11.25 -6.00 3.59
C LEU A 20 -11.78 -5.75 5.01
N PRO A 21 -11.06 -5.02 5.89
CA PRO A 21 -11.49 -4.79 7.25
C PRO A 21 -12.86 -4.13 7.24
N ARG A 22 -13.84 -4.72 7.94
CA ARG A 22 -15.05 -3.98 8.32
C ARG A 22 -14.76 -2.80 9.26
N THR A 23 -13.51 -2.59 9.64
CA THR A 23 -13.04 -1.44 10.42
C THR A 23 -12.44 -0.37 9.52
N GLY A 24 -13.30 0.49 8.96
CA GLY A 24 -12.93 1.88 8.66
C GLY A 24 -12.90 2.33 7.19
N ASN A 25 -14.07 2.43 6.55
CA ASN A 25 -14.39 3.49 5.57
C ASN A 25 -13.43 3.70 4.38
N VAL A 26 -12.88 2.67 3.72
CA VAL A 26 -12.19 2.85 2.42
C VAL A 26 -13.21 2.79 1.29
N LYS A 27 -13.40 3.89 0.55
CA LYS A 27 -14.42 3.98 -0.52
C LYS A 27 -13.98 3.36 -1.85
N LYS A 28 -12.70 3.50 -2.20
CA LYS A 28 -12.14 3.03 -3.47
C LYS A 28 -10.80 2.34 -3.26
N VAL A 29 -10.56 1.24 -3.96
CA VAL A 29 -9.29 0.51 -3.93
C VAL A 29 -8.72 0.38 -5.34
N ILE A 30 -7.47 0.82 -5.51
CA ILE A 30 -6.74 0.76 -6.78
C ILE A 30 -5.53 -0.14 -6.60
N ALA A 31 -5.43 -1.21 -7.37
CA ALA A 31 -4.24 -2.04 -7.43
C ALA A 31 -3.30 -1.60 -8.55
N VAL A 32 -2.01 -1.49 -8.22
CA VAL A 32 -0.93 -1.24 -9.18
C VAL A 32 -0.07 -2.50 -9.28
N SER A 33 -0.05 -3.10 -10.46
CA SER A 33 0.65 -4.36 -10.77
C SER A 33 1.75 -4.14 -11.81
N SER A 34 2.72 -5.06 -11.86
CA SER A 34 3.71 -5.10 -12.93
C SER A 34 4.19 -6.52 -13.19
N ALA A 35 4.33 -6.91 -14.45
CA ALA A 35 4.84 -8.23 -14.82
C ALA A 35 6.34 -8.44 -14.50
N LYS A 36 7.09 -7.37 -14.22
CA LYS A 36 8.54 -7.41 -13.94
C LYS A 36 8.89 -6.47 -12.77
N GLY A 37 9.89 -6.85 -11.98
CA GLY A 37 10.49 -5.97 -10.97
C GLY A 37 11.27 -4.81 -11.60
N GLY A 38 11.45 -3.72 -10.86
CA GLY A 38 12.30 -2.59 -11.26
C GLY A 38 11.71 -1.63 -12.31
N VAL A 39 10.44 -1.80 -12.71
CA VAL A 39 9.80 -0.97 -13.75
C VAL A 39 9.24 0.37 -13.26
N GLY A 40 9.42 0.70 -11.98
CA GLY A 40 8.88 1.93 -11.38
C GLY A 40 7.45 1.84 -10.85
N LYS A 41 6.92 0.62 -10.65
CA LYS A 41 5.59 0.34 -10.06
C LYS A 41 5.35 1.12 -8.76
N SER A 42 6.22 0.96 -7.76
CA SER A 42 6.09 1.64 -6.46
C SER A 42 6.16 3.16 -6.57
N THR A 43 6.98 3.68 -7.49
CA THR A 43 7.04 5.12 -7.79
C THR A 43 5.68 5.62 -8.32
N LEU A 44 5.05 4.86 -9.22
CA LEU A 44 3.71 5.19 -9.71
C LEU A 44 2.67 5.11 -8.59
N SER A 45 2.71 4.06 -7.77
CA SER A 45 1.80 3.86 -6.63
C SER A 45 1.84 5.05 -5.65
N VAL A 46 3.04 5.48 -5.25
CA VAL A 46 3.22 6.64 -4.35
C VAL A 46 2.71 7.92 -4.99
N ASN A 47 3.10 8.20 -6.23
CA ASN A 47 2.69 9.45 -6.89
C ASN A 47 1.18 9.50 -7.15
N LEU A 48 0.54 8.35 -7.37
CA LEU A 48 -0.92 8.27 -7.48
C LEU A 48 -1.61 8.60 -6.15
N ALA A 49 -1.14 8.03 -5.04
CA ALA A 49 -1.66 8.34 -3.70
C ALA A 49 -1.45 9.82 -3.34
N LEU A 50 -0.26 10.37 -3.59
CA LEU A 50 0.03 11.79 -3.42
C LEU A 50 -0.83 12.68 -4.32
N GLY A 51 -1.06 12.26 -5.56
CA GLY A 51 -1.93 12.98 -6.49
C GLY A 51 -3.36 13.10 -5.97
N PHE A 52 -3.92 12.02 -5.41
CA PHE A 52 -5.23 12.06 -4.77
C PHE A 52 -5.24 12.94 -3.51
N ALA A 53 -4.22 12.83 -2.67
CA ALA A 53 -4.09 13.69 -1.49
C ALA A 53 -4.01 15.19 -1.87
N ARG A 54 -3.27 15.54 -2.94
CA ARG A 54 -3.20 16.91 -3.47
C ARG A 54 -4.54 17.44 -4.00
N ARG A 55 -5.48 16.56 -4.36
CA ARG A 55 -6.86 16.93 -4.72
C ARG A 55 -7.82 16.96 -3.51
N GLY A 56 -7.29 16.87 -2.29
CA GLY A 56 -8.07 16.93 -1.06
C GLY A 56 -8.75 15.62 -0.66
N LEU A 57 -8.45 14.50 -1.33
CA LEU A 57 -8.98 13.20 -0.96
C LEU A 57 -8.18 12.57 0.18
N ARG A 58 -8.86 11.89 1.11
CA ARG A 58 -8.17 11.09 2.13
C ARG A 58 -7.56 9.86 1.44
N SER A 59 -6.26 9.88 1.20
CA SER A 59 -5.55 8.84 0.48
C SER A 59 -4.64 8.01 1.38
N GLY A 60 -4.63 6.70 1.13
CA GLY A 60 -3.68 5.77 1.72
C GLY A 60 -2.94 4.97 0.66
N ILE A 61 -1.80 4.40 1.05
CA ILE A 61 -1.05 3.43 0.26
C ILE A 61 -0.68 2.22 1.12
N LEU A 62 -0.87 1.03 0.57
CA LEU A 62 -0.45 -0.23 1.16
C LEU A 62 0.53 -0.94 0.26
N ASP A 63 1.75 -1.14 0.76
CA ASP A 63 2.81 -1.91 0.13
C ASP A 63 2.75 -3.37 0.55
N THR A 64 2.57 -4.24 -0.44
CA THR A 64 2.52 -5.70 -0.25
C THR A 64 3.76 -6.41 -0.81
N ASP A 65 4.77 -5.65 -1.26
CA ASP A 65 6.05 -6.21 -1.70
C ASP A 65 6.97 -6.49 -0.51
N ILE A 66 7.05 -7.76 -0.12
CA ILE A 66 7.79 -8.22 1.06
C ILE A 66 9.30 -8.18 0.83
N PHE A 67 9.75 -8.46 -0.39
CA PHE A 67 11.17 -8.71 -0.68
C PHE A 67 11.91 -7.46 -1.19
N GLY A 68 11.17 -6.42 -1.56
CA GLY A 68 11.75 -5.14 -1.97
C GLY A 68 10.85 -3.94 -1.62
N PRO A 69 10.42 -3.78 -0.35
CA PRO A 69 9.53 -2.70 0.02
C PRO A 69 10.19 -1.35 -0.26
N SER A 70 9.58 -0.58 -1.16
CA SER A 70 10.12 0.71 -1.62
C SER A 70 9.35 1.89 -1.02
N ILE A 71 8.14 1.66 -0.53
CA ILE A 71 7.23 2.70 -0.06
C ILE A 71 7.76 3.45 1.17
N PRO A 72 8.34 2.80 2.22
CA PRO A 72 8.93 3.52 3.35
C PRO A 72 9.94 4.58 2.92
N THR A 73 10.89 4.18 2.08
CA THR A 73 11.94 5.05 1.53
C THR A 73 11.37 6.18 0.69
N LEU A 74 10.45 5.87 -0.23
CA LEU A 74 9.83 6.87 -1.11
C LEU A 74 9.03 7.92 -0.33
N LEU A 75 8.39 7.54 0.78
CA LEU A 75 7.66 8.47 1.64
C LEU A 75 8.51 9.09 2.75
N ASN A 76 9.83 8.82 2.79
CA ASN A 76 10.72 9.26 3.86
C ASN A 76 10.17 8.89 5.25
N LEU A 77 9.72 7.65 5.40
CA LEU A 77 9.14 7.08 6.62
C LEU A 77 10.05 5.98 7.15
N SER A 78 10.18 5.94 8.48
CA SER A 78 10.93 4.90 9.19
C SER A 78 10.27 4.60 10.54
N GLY A 79 10.63 3.45 11.12
CA GLY A 79 10.09 2.97 12.39
C GLY A 79 8.92 1.99 12.23
N GLU A 80 8.49 1.43 13.36
CA GLU A 80 7.44 0.42 13.42
C GLU A 80 6.07 1.05 13.71
N PRO A 81 4.98 0.55 13.09
CA PRO A 81 3.63 1.00 13.37
C PRO A 81 3.25 0.65 14.80
N ARG A 82 2.55 1.56 15.47
CA ARG A 82 2.00 1.31 16.81
C ARG A 82 0.68 0.54 16.68
N LEU A 83 0.31 -0.16 17.74
CA LEU A 83 -1.04 -0.73 17.87
C LEU A 83 -1.98 0.26 18.53
N SER A 84 -3.22 0.32 18.05
CA SER A 84 -4.31 1.04 18.71
C SER A 84 -4.87 0.24 19.89
N LEU A 85 -5.81 0.86 20.63
CA LEU A 85 -6.51 0.19 21.73
C LEU A 85 -7.30 -1.05 21.27
N ASN A 86 -7.69 -1.08 20.00
CA ASN A 86 -8.38 -2.20 19.37
C ASN A 86 -7.41 -3.23 18.77
N ASN A 87 -6.12 -3.14 19.09
CA ASN A 87 -5.06 -4.01 18.58
C ASN A 87 -4.92 -3.95 17.04
N GLN A 88 -5.20 -2.79 16.44
CA GLN A 88 -5.02 -2.56 15.00
C GLN A 88 -3.74 -1.76 14.74
N LEU A 89 -3.08 -2.02 13.63
CA LEU A 89 -1.91 -1.27 13.17
C LEU A 89 -2.33 0.16 12.81
N ILE A 90 -1.71 1.14 13.45
CA ILE A 90 -1.89 2.56 13.12
C ILE A 90 -0.93 2.89 11.98
N PRO A 91 -1.42 3.32 10.80
CA PRO A 91 -0.57 3.63 9.66
C PRO A 91 0.37 4.80 9.96
N LEU A 92 1.60 4.71 9.44
CA LEU A 92 2.48 5.88 9.40
C LEU A 92 1.94 6.88 8.38
N SER A 93 2.37 8.13 8.45
CA SER A 93 1.88 9.17 7.54
C SER A 93 2.96 10.19 7.24
N ASN A 94 3.09 10.55 5.97
CA ASN A 94 3.89 11.68 5.52
C ASN A 94 3.26 12.28 4.25
N TYR A 95 3.55 13.55 3.95
CA TYR A 95 3.04 14.24 2.75
C TYR A 95 1.51 14.16 2.56
N GLY A 96 0.75 14.07 3.66
CA GLY A 96 -0.72 13.95 3.63
C GLY A 96 -1.25 12.56 3.23
N VAL A 97 -0.39 11.54 3.12
CA VAL A 97 -0.78 10.16 2.76
C VAL A 97 -0.53 9.22 3.93
N LYS A 98 -1.51 8.37 4.25
CA LYS A 98 -1.36 7.26 5.20
C LYS A 98 -0.67 6.09 4.52
N SER A 99 0.27 5.44 5.19
CA SER A 99 1.07 4.36 4.60
C SER A 99 1.18 3.16 5.54
N MET A 100 1.01 1.98 4.97
CA MET A 100 1.42 0.71 5.53
C MET A 100 2.30 -0.04 4.54
N SER A 101 3.28 -0.78 5.06
CA SER A 101 4.22 -1.57 4.26
C SER A 101 4.77 -2.73 5.09
N MET A 102 5.06 -3.84 4.41
CA MET A 102 5.88 -4.91 4.98
C MET A 102 7.22 -4.39 5.48
N GLY A 103 7.80 -3.37 4.83
CA GLY A 103 9.05 -2.73 5.25
C GLY A 103 8.97 -2.05 6.63
N TYR A 104 7.78 -1.75 7.16
CA TYR A 104 7.65 -1.26 8.54
C TYR A 104 7.60 -2.37 9.58
N LEU A 105 7.21 -3.59 9.18
CA LEU A 105 7.14 -4.77 10.06
C LEU A 105 8.47 -5.53 10.08
N VAL A 106 9.26 -5.37 9.02
CA VAL A 106 10.61 -5.90 8.87
C VAL A 106 11.57 -4.81 9.36
N GLY A 107 11.74 -4.66 10.67
CA GLY A 107 12.72 -3.71 11.20
C GLY A 107 14.15 -4.03 10.73
N ASP A 108 15.06 -3.06 10.83
CA ASP A 108 16.50 -3.21 10.46
C ASP A 108 17.27 -4.25 11.31
N ALA A 109 16.59 -4.93 12.24
CA ALA A 109 17.18 -5.84 13.19
C ALA A 109 17.36 -7.25 12.61
N ALA A 110 18.59 -7.54 12.15
CA ALA A 110 19.09 -8.83 11.66
C ALA A 110 18.28 -9.44 10.48
N PRO A 111 18.92 -10.21 9.59
CA PRO A 111 18.19 -10.91 8.53
C PRO A 111 17.23 -11.94 9.14
N VAL A 112 15.97 -11.57 9.32
CA VAL A 112 14.91 -12.51 9.71
C VAL A 112 14.59 -13.35 8.47
N VAL A 113 14.75 -14.67 8.58
CA VAL A 113 14.28 -15.59 7.53
C VAL A 113 12.76 -15.65 7.60
N TRP A 114 12.11 -14.92 6.71
CA TRP A 114 10.65 -14.92 6.58
C TRP A 114 10.18 -16.23 5.96
N ARG A 115 9.60 -17.11 6.78
CA ARG A 115 8.94 -18.33 6.29
C ARG A 115 7.59 -17.97 5.67
N GLY A 116 7.16 -18.73 4.66
CA GLY A 116 5.93 -18.45 3.90
C GLY A 116 4.66 -18.25 4.76
N LEU A 117 4.52 -18.99 5.86
CA LEU A 117 3.40 -18.80 6.80
C LEU A 117 3.45 -17.47 7.57
N MET A 118 4.65 -16.97 7.90
CA MET A 118 4.81 -15.67 8.56
C MET A 118 4.49 -14.53 7.60
N VAL A 119 4.97 -14.66 6.36
CA VAL A 119 4.63 -13.78 5.25
C VAL A 119 3.12 -13.68 5.08
N MET A 120 2.44 -14.82 4.97
CA MET A 120 0.99 -14.83 4.76
C MET A 120 0.27 -14.16 5.93
N LYS A 121 0.68 -14.43 7.18
CA LYS A 121 0.09 -13.79 8.36
C LYS A 121 0.31 -12.28 8.39
N ALA A 122 1.53 -11.81 8.11
CA ALA A 122 1.81 -10.37 8.06
C ALA A 122 1.01 -9.69 6.96
N LEU A 123 0.86 -10.33 5.80
CA LEU A 123 0.02 -9.84 4.72
C LEU A 123 -1.46 -9.79 5.12
N GLN A 124 -2.00 -10.82 5.78
CA GLN A 124 -3.36 -10.79 6.35
C GLN A 124 -3.53 -9.62 7.32
N GLN A 125 -2.53 -9.39 8.18
CA GLN A 125 -2.57 -8.30 9.15
C GLN A 125 -2.57 -6.92 8.45
N LEU A 126 -1.74 -6.74 7.44
CA LEU A 126 -1.71 -5.52 6.64
C LEU A 126 -3.01 -5.28 5.85
N LEU A 127 -3.64 -6.35 5.38
CA LEU A 127 -4.88 -6.27 4.64
C LEU A 127 -6.07 -6.00 5.55
N HIS A 128 -6.15 -6.63 6.73
CA HIS A 128 -7.37 -6.67 7.54
C HIS A 128 -7.27 -5.97 8.91
N GLU A 129 -6.09 -5.66 9.41
CA GLU A 129 -5.89 -5.19 10.78
C GLU A 129 -5.20 -3.81 10.83
N VAL A 130 -5.54 -2.93 9.88
CA VAL A 130 -5.03 -1.55 9.83
C VAL A 130 -6.15 -0.55 10.12
N GLU A 131 -5.90 0.36 11.05
CA GLU A 131 -6.82 1.44 11.42
C GLU A 131 -6.64 2.64 10.48
N TRP A 132 -7.19 2.53 9.27
CA TRP A 132 -7.06 3.57 8.25
C TRP A 132 -7.77 4.89 8.61
N GLY A 133 -8.70 4.87 9.57
CA GLY A 133 -9.47 6.06 9.98
C GLY A 133 -10.36 6.64 8.86
N GLY A 134 -10.71 5.82 7.86
CA GLY A 134 -11.47 6.20 6.67
C GLY A 134 -10.64 6.86 5.56
N LEU A 135 -10.80 6.34 4.35
CA LEU A 135 -10.12 6.80 3.14
C LEU A 135 -11.13 6.94 1.99
N ASP A 136 -10.94 7.97 1.18
CA ASP A 136 -11.66 8.06 -0.09
C ASP A 136 -10.99 7.13 -1.13
N VAL A 137 -9.69 6.89 -1.01
CA VAL A 137 -8.95 5.97 -1.90
C VAL A 137 -7.76 5.31 -1.22
N LEU A 138 -7.60 4.01 -1.42
CA LEU A 138 -6.44 3.22 -1.03
C LEU A 138 -5.73 2.69 -2.29
N VAL A 139 -4.44 3.00 -2.43
CA VAL A 139 -3.59 2.47 -3.50
C VAL A 139 -2.83 1.25 -2.98
N LEU A 140 -2.93 0.12 -3.66
CA LEU A 140 -2.20 -1.10 -3.34
C LEU A 140 -1.01 -1.24 -4.29
N ASP A 141 0.19 -1.26 -3.72
CA ASP A 141 1.41 -1.60 -4.43
C ASP A 141 1.64 -3.11 -4.33
N LEU A 142 1.33 -3.83 -5.41
CA LEU A 142 1.39 -5.30 -5.44
C LEU A 142 2.83 -5.79 -5.64
N PRO A 143 3.22 -6.98 -5.15
CA PRO A 143 4.51 -7.56 -5.50
C PRO A 143 4.65 -7.75 -7.02
N PRO A 144 5.88 -7.79 -7.58
CA PRO A 144 6.08 -7.98 -9.01
C PRO A 144 5.72 -9.39 -9.47
N GLY A 145 5.29 -9.52 -10.73
CA GLY A 145 5.03 -10.78 -11.42
C GLY A 145 3.56 -11.06 -11.64
N THR A 146 3.21 -12.34 -11.75
CA THR A 146 1.82 -12.87 -11.73
C THR A 146 1.74 -14.10 -10.82
N GLY A 147 2.69 -14.24 -9.89
CA GLY A 147 2.81 -15.40 -9.03
C GLY A 147 1.71 -15.47 -7.97
N ASP A 148 1.68 -16.59 -7.25
CA ASP A 148 0.62 -16.94 -6.28
C ASP A 148 0.37 -15.85 -5.24
N THR A 149 1.39 -15.11 -4.81
CA THR A 149 1.23 -14.02 -3.82
C THR A 149 0.34 -12.89 -4.37
N GLN A 150 0.56 -12.46 -5.61
CA GLN A 150 -0.26 -11.42 -6.23
C GLN A 150 -1.69 -11.90 -6.45
N LEU A 151 -1.87 -13.13 -6.94
CA LEU A 151 -3.19 -13.73 -7.11
C LEU A 151 -3.93 -13.84 -5.77
N THR A 152 -3.26 -14.31 -4.73
CA THR A 152 -3.82 -14.43 -3.37
C THR A 152 -4.29 -13.08 -2.84
N ILE A 153 -3.48 -12.01 -3.00
CA ILE A 153 -3.87 -10.66 -2.59
C ILE A 153 -5.10 -10.18 -3.37
N THR A 154 -5.10 -10.34 -4.69
CA THR A 154 -6.22 -9.89 -5.54
C THR A 154 -7.50 -10.68 -5.31
N GLN A 155 -7.42 -11.94 -4.87
CA GLN A 155 -8.59 -12.76 -4.52
C GLN A 155 -9.22 -12.36 -3.18
N GLN A 156 -8.45 -11.71 -2.30
CA GLN A 156 -8.93 -11.29 -0.99
C GLN A 156 -9.55 -9.89 -0.99
N ILE A 157 -9.43 -9.14 -2.08
CA ILE A 157 -9.75 -7.72 -2.14
C ILE A 157 -10.71 -7.44 -3.29
N VAL A 158 -11.76 -6.65 -3.02
CA VAL A 158 -12.60 -6.09 -4.09
C VAL A 158 -11.89 -4.88 -4.68
N LEU A 159 -11.59 -4.92 -5.99
CA LEU A 159 -10.84 -3.88 -6.69
C LEU A 159 -11.76 -3.03 -7.56
N ASP A 160 -11.62 -1.69 -7.49
CA ASP A 160 -12.31 -0.76 -8.41
C ASP A 160 -11.50 -0.55 -9.69
N ALA A 161 -10.17 -0.62 -9.61
CA ALA A 161 -9.28 -0.54 -10.75
C ALA A 161 -8.00 -1.34 -10.55
N LEU A 162 -7.59 -2.05 -11.60
CA LEU A 162 -6.26 -2.63 -11.74
C LEU A 162 -5.50 -1.86 -12.83
N LYS A 163 -4.29 -1.39 -12.52
CA LYS A 163 -3.44 -0.72 -13.49
C LYS A 163 -2.11 -1.46 -13.65
N ASP A 164 -1.93 -2.06 -14.82
CA ASP A 164 -0.64 -2.60 -15.25
C ASP A 164 0.31 -1.44 -15.53
N ALA A 165 1.40 -1.37 -14.77
CA ALA A 165 2.26 -0.20 -14.72
C ALA A 165 3.07 0.08 -16.01
N VAL A 166 3.09 -0.79 -17.04
CA VAL A 166 3.85 -0.51 -18.29
C VAL A 166 3.26 -1.12 -19.56
N LYS A 167 2.76 -0.24 -20.44
CA LYS A 167 3.20 -0.16 -21.85
C LYS A 167 3.49 1.32 -22.16
N GLY A 168 4.78 1.70 -22.25
CA GLY A 168 5.19 2.92 -22.97
C GLY A 168 5.74 4.13 -22.19
N ILE A 169 5.92 4.09 -20.86
CA ILE A 169 6.49 5.25 -20.11
C ILE A 169 7.90 4.91 -19.62
N ASN A 170 8.92 5.50 -20.25
CA ASN A 170 10.31 5.35 -19.84
C ASN A 170 10.62 6.30 -18.66
N MET A 171 10.39 5.83 -17.43
CA MET A 171 10.73 6.62 -16.24
C MET A 171 12.16 6.28 -15.78
N GLY A 172 13.09 7.22 -15.95
CA GLY A 172 14.41 7.18 -15.28
C GLY A 172 14.28 7.12 -13.74
N LYS A 173 15.42 7.12 -13.02
CA LYS A 173 15.55 6.83 -11.58
C LYS A 173 14.34 7.19 -10.69
N PRO A 174 13.99 6.33 -9.71
CA PRO A 174 12.85 6.52 -8.81
C PRO A 174 13.00 7.84 -8.04
N THR A 175 12.00 8.71 -8.17
CA THR A 175 11.94 9.99 -7.48
C THR A 175 10.48 10.25 -7.14
N VAL A 176 10.16 10.43 -5.86
CA VAL A 176 8.91 11.11 -5.49
C VAL A 176 9.07 12.54 -5.96
N VAL A 177 8.12 13.00 -6.77
CA VAL A 177 8.29 14.31 -7.40
C VAL A 177 8.03 15.39 -6.36
N ALA A 178 9.13 15.91 -5.81
CA ALA A 178 9.15 16.97 -4.81
C ALA A 178 8.81 18.34 -5.42
N GLU A 179 9.03 18.52 -6.72
CA GLU A 179 8.79 19.76 -7.46
C GLU A 179 7.44 19.74 -8.17
N PRO A 180 6.41 20.46 -7.66
CA PRO A 180 5.04 20.39 -8.18
C PRO A 180 4.92 20.82 -9.66
N GLU A 181 5.83 21.69 -10.12
CA GLU A 181 5.78 22.28 -11.46
C GLU A 181 6.59 21.52 -12.51
N SER A 182 7.28 20.45 -12.12
CA SER A 182 8.05 19.65 -13.07
C SER A 182 7.15 18.93 -14.08
N GLU A 183 7.65 18.69 -15.29
CA GLU A 183 6.94 17.90 -16.31
C GLU A 183 6.56 16.51 -15.81
N ARG A 184 7.38 15.92 -14.94
CA ARG A 184 7.10 14.65 -14.29
C ARG A 184 5.92 14.74 -13.31
N ALA A 185 5.83 15.83 -12.52
CA ALA A 185 4.68 16.06 -11.64
C ALA A 185 3.40 16.22 -12.45
N LYS A 186 3.42 17.01 -13.53
CA LYS A 186 2.28 17.18 -14.43
C LYS A 186 1.82 15.85 -15.02
N ALA A 187 2.75 15.00 -15.46
CA ALA A 187 2.42 13.67 -15.97
C ALA A 187 1.72 12.79 -14.92
N PHE A 188 2.20 12.76 -13.67
CA PHE A 188 1.54 12.02 -12.60
C PHE A 188 0.19 12.59 -12.20
N MET A 189 0.01 13.92 -12.23
CA MET A 189 -1.28 14.55 -11.98
C MET A 189 -2.29 14.22 -13.09
N SER A 190 -1.87 14.21 -14.36
CA SER A 190 -2.71 13.76 -15.48
C SER A 190 -3.13 12.29 -15.35
N ILE A 191 -2.21 11.42 -14.92
CA ILE A 191 -2.52 10.02 -14.60
C ILE A 191 -3.55 9.93 -13.46
N THR A 192 -3.36 10.69 -12.40
CA THR A 192 -4.27 10.73 -11.25
C THR A 192 -5.66 11.18 -11.67
N GLU A 193 -5.75 12.20 -12.53
CA GLU A 193 -7.03 12.70 -13.04
C GLU A 193 -7.76 11.66 -13.90
N LEU A 194 -7.04 11.00 -14.81
CA LEU A 194 -7.61 9.95 -15.65
C LEU A 194 -8.13 8.77 -14.80
N VAL A 195 -7.33 8.32 -13.82
CA VAL A 195 -7.73 7.21 -12.95
C VAL A 195 -8.91 7.63 -12.07
N GLY A 196 -8.86 8.82 -11.46
CA GLY A 196 -9.93 9.35 -10.60
C GLY A 196 -11.28 9.44 -11.30
N LYS A 197 -11.30 9.96 -12.54
CA LYS A 197 -12.51 10.01 -13.39
C LYS A 197 -13.03 8.61 -13.69
N LYS A 198 -12.14 7.67 -14.05
CA LYS A 198 -12.52 6.30 -14.40
C LYS A 198 -13.20 5.56 -13.24
N ILE A 199 -12.80 5.84 -12.00
CA ILE A 199 -13.35 5.19 -10.81
C ILE A 199 -14.41 6.02 -10.07
N GLY A 200 -14.77 7.19 -10.62
CA GLY A 200 -15.84 8.05 -10.10
C GLY A 200 -15.51 8.77 -8.80
N LEU A 201 -14.23 9.15 -8.58
CA LEU A 201 -13.84 9.98 -7.42
C LEU A 201 -14.08 11.48 -7.65
N PHE A 202 -14.11 11.92 -8.91
CA PHE A 202 -14.44 13.27 -9.38
C PHE A 202 -14.70 13.26 -10.89
#